data_AF-A0AAV4IEM6-F1
#
_entry.id   AF-A0AAV4IEM6-F1
#
_cell.length_a   1.000
_cell.length_b   1.000
_cell.length_c   1.000
_cell.angle_alpha   90.00
_cell.angle_beta   90.00
_cell.angle_gamma   90.00
#
_symmetry.space_group_name_H-M   'P 1'
#
loop_
_entity.id
_entity.type
_entity.pdbx_description
1 polymer ?
#
loop_
_entity_poly.entity_id
_entity_poly.type
_entity_poly.pdbx_seq_one_letter_code
_entity_poly.pdbx_strand_id
1 'polypeptide(L)'
;MLIVTPQLLWSLLVYEICCSTVESMEVIINKYTRKWLGVPPGLSDVAMYCRKATLKLPMKSILEKYKCGKFRLVTMLEVSDDPVVKTVQPSIKTGRKWKVAEAIDEAKECLRLKEVIGQSQTDRKGLGSSSLKWWSKTEDKKET
;
A
#
# COMPACT_ATOMS: atom_id res chain seq x y z
N MET A 1 -5.72 16.81 4.39
CA MET A 1 -5.08 17.18 5.67
C MET A 1 -4.68 15.87 6.33
N LEU A 2 -3.37 15.69 6.54
CA LEU A 2 -2.75 14.44 6.97
C LEU A 2 -3.09 14.17 8.45
N ILE A 3 -4.08 13.32 8.73
CA ILE A 3 -4.29 12.84 10.11
C ILE A 3 -3.19 11.84 10.52
N VAL A 4 -2.40 11.34 9.55
CA VAL A 4 -1.25 10.46 9.80
C VAL A 4 0.04 11.25 9.62
N THR A 5 0.60 11.71 10.74
CA THR A 5 1.91 12.36 10.79
C THR A 5 2.99 11.36 10.35
N PRO A 6 4.00 11.78 9.55
CA PRO A 6 5.10 10.88 9.14
C PRO A 6 5.80 10.21 10.34
N GLN A 7 5.83 10.86 11.50
CA GLN A 7 6.36 10.33 12.77
C GLN A 7 5.63 9.06 13.24
N LEU A 8 4.30 9.04 13.16
CA LEU A 8 3.50 7.85 13.52
C LEU A 8 3.79 6.72 12.54
N LEU A 9 3.82 7.03 11.24
CA LEU A 9 4.08 6.03 10.21
C LEU A 9 5.47 5.41 10.36
N TRP A 10 6.48 6.21 10.68
CA TRP A 10 7.84 5.73 10.91
C TRP A 10 7.90 4.78 12.10
N SER A 11 7.24 5.12 13.21
CA SER A 11 7.14 4.23 14.38
C SER A 11 6.50 2.89 14.01
N LEU A 12 5.41 2.92 13.22
CA LEU A 12 4.74 1.71 12.73
C LEU A 12 5.62 0.86 11.79
N LEU A 13 6.57 1.47 11.10
CA LEU A 13 7.49 0.80 10.18
C LEU A 13 8.66 0.15 10.89
N VAL A 14 9.27 0.86 11.86
CA VAL A 14 10.43 0.40 12.61
C VAL A 14 10.07 -0.76 13.54
N TYR A 15 8.92 -0.69 14.20
CA TYR A 15 8.51 -1.73 15.14
C TYR A 15 7.81 -2.93 14.46
N GLU A 16 7.99 -4.11 15.05
CA GLU A 16 7.27 -5.35 14.70
C GLU A 16 5.85 -5.32 15.27
N ILE A 17 5.00 -4.48 14.70
CA ILE A 17 3.59 -4.34 15.10
C ILE A 17 2.72 -5.25 14.23
N CYS A 18 1.78 -5.98 14.84
CA CYS A 18 0.82 -6.83 14.14
C CYS A 18 -0.19 -6.01 13.31
N CYS A 19 -0.68 -6.56 12.20
CA CYS A 19 -1.70 -5.88 11.39
C CYS A 19 -3.01 -5.64 12.18
N SER A 20 -3.40 -6.56 13.08
CA SER A 20 -4.61 -6.44 13.90
C SER A 20 -4.58 -5.27 14.89
N THR A 21 -3.41 -4.93 15.42
CA THR A 21 -3.27 -3.76 16.31
C THR A 21 -3.44 -2.47 15.54
N VAL A 22 -2.91 -2.39 14.31
CA VAL A 22 -3.09 -1.21 13.44
C VAL A 22 -4.56 -1.02 13.05
N GLU A 23 -5.28 -2.11 12.79
CA GLU A 23 -6.73 -2.05 12.53
C GLU A 23 -7.51 -1.47 13.71
N SER A 24 -7.17 -1.91 14.93
CA SER A 24 -7.82 -1.42 16.15
C SER A 24 -7.55 0.08 16.35
N MET A 25 -6.33 0.54 16.06
CA MET A 25 -5.99 1.97 16.08
C MET A 25 -6.81 2.76 15.06
N GLU A 26 -6.97 2.23 13.85
CA GLU A 26 -7.76 2.86 12.79
C GLU A 26 -9.24 2.98 13.15
N VAL A 27 -9.84 1.96 13.77
CA VAL A 27 -11.23 2.02 14.25
C VAL A 27 -11.42 3.17 15.25
N ILE A 28 -10.48 3.33 16.20
CA ILE A 28 -10.53 4.41 17.19
C ILE A 28 -10.42 5.77 16.49
N ILE A 29 -9.45 5.93 15.60
CA ILE A 29 -9.23 7.18 14.87
C ILE A 29 -10.47 7.50 14.03
N ASN A 30 -11.02 6.54 13.31
CA ASN A 30 -12.22 6.72 12.50
C ASN A 30 -13.43 7.16 13.33
N LYS A 31 -13.60 6.59 14.53
CA LYS A 31 -14.67 7.00 15.45
C LYS A 31 -14.56 8.48 15.81
N TYR A 32 -13.36 8.96 16.14
CA TYR A 32 -13.16 10.37 16.48
C TYR A 32 -13.25 11.29 15.26
N THR A 33 -12.70 10.88 14.12
CA THR A 33 -12.76 11.69 12.90
C THR A 33 -14.19 11.82 12.36
N ARG A 34 -15.01 10.76 12.45
CA ARG A 34 -16.43 10.81 12.06
C ARG A 34 -17.21 11.78 12.93
N LYS A 35 -17.01 11.73 14.26
CA LYS A 35 -17.60 12.70 15.19
C LYS A 35 -17.16 14.12 14.88
N TRP A 36 -15.87 14.32 14.57
CA TRP A 36 -15.32 15.63 14.26
C TRP A 36 -15.84 16.19 12.93
N LEU A 37 -16.00 15.34 11.92
CA LEU A 37 -16.52 15.72 10.60
C LEU A 37 -18.06 15.79 10.53
N GLY A 38 -18.78 15.42 11.60
CA GLY A 38 -20.25 15.35 11.60
C GLY A 38 -20.83 14.29 10.65
N VAL A 39 -20.04 13.27 10.32
CA VAL A 39 -20.43 12.23 9.35
C VAL A 39 -21.33 11.20 10.04
N PRO A 40 -22.41 10.73 9.38
CA PRO A 40 -23.29 9.73 9.95
C PRO A 40 -22.53 8.42 10.28
N PRO A 41 -22.89 7.73 11.37
CA PRO A 41 -22.23 6.50 11.79
C PRO A 41 -22.38 5.36 10.76
N GLY A 42 -23.40 5.43 9.89
CA GLY A 42 -23.65 4.47 8.82
C GLY A 42 -22.79 4.64 7.56
N LEU A 43 -21.98 5.70 7.45
CA LEU A 43 -21.05 5.83 6.31
C LEU A 43 -19.98 4.72 6.39
N SER A 44 -19.74 3.98 5.32
CA SER A 44 -18.69 2.96 5.32
C SER A 44 -17.28 3.58 5.40
N ASP A 45 -16.33 2.86 6.01
CA ASP A 45 -14.91 3.29 6.02
C ASP A 45 -14.35 3.40 4.60
N VAL A 46 -14.80 2.51 3.70
CA VAL A 46 -14.43 2.56 2.27
C VAL A 46 -14.85 3.88 1.64
N ALA A 47 -16.07 4.36 1.88
CA ALA A 47 -16.54 5.63 1.36
C ALA A 47 -15.74 6.82 1.92
N MET A 48 -15.24 6.71 3.15
CA MET A 48 -14.44 7.74 3.80
C MET A 48 -13.03 7.89 3.20
N TYR A 49 -12.44 6.78 2.70
CA TYR A 49 -11.11 6.78 2.07
C TYR A 49 -11.13 6.78 0.54
N CYS A 50 -12.30 6.59 -0.06
CA CYS A 50 -12.42 6.44 -1.50
C CYS A 50 -12.04 7.75 -2.23
N ARG A 51 -11.11 7.64 -3.18
CA ARG A 51 -10.75 8.77 -4.07
C ARG A 51 -11.61 8.89 -5.32
N LYS A 52 -12.39 7.84 -5.63
CA LYS A 52 -13.27 7.77 -6.80
C LYS A 52 -14.71 8.12 -6.47
N ALA A 53 -15.07 8.24 -5.19
CA ALA A 53 -16.40 8.66 -4.77
C ALA A 53 -16.66 10.13 -5.15
N THR A 54 -17.95 10.50 -5.20
CA THR A 54 -18.40 11.88 -5.40
C THR A 54 -17.90 12.78 -4.27
N LEU A 55 -18.02 12.31 -3.03
CA LEU A 55 -17.43 12.94 -1.85
C LEU A 55 -15.99 12.46 -1.66
N LYS A 56 -15.02 13.31 -1.98
CA LYS A 56 -13.59 13.02 -1.79
C LYS A 56 -13.09 13.66 -0.50
N LEU A 57 -13.06 12.89 0.58
CA LEU A 57 -12.45 13.36 1.82
C LEU A 57 -10.92 13.29 1.71
N PRO A 58 -10.18 14.29 2.22
CA PRO A 58 -8.72 14.31 2.14
C PRO A 58 -8.09 13.43 3.23
N MET A 59 -8.60 12.20 3.38
CA MET A 59 -8.22 11.21 4.37
C MET A 59 -7.56 10.00 3.71
N LYS A 60 -6.67 9.34 4.44
CA LYS A 60 -6.01 8.11 3.99
C LYS A 60 -6.08 7.11 5.14
N SER A 61 -6.32 5.84 4.80
CA SER A 61 -6.31 4.76 5.78
C SER A 61 -4.91 4.59 6.38
N ILE A 62 -4.85 4.41 7.69
CA ILE A 62 -3.60 4.14 8.40
C ILE A 62 -3.11 2.74 8.06
N LEU A 63 -4.01 1.76 8.02
CA LEU A 63 -3.70 0.41 7.61
C LEU A 63 -3.18 0.35 6.18
N GLU A 64 -3.79 1.07 5.25
CA GLU A 64 -3.28 1.16 3.87
C GLU A 64 -1.84 1.68 3.85
N LYS A 65 -1.56 2.73 4.64
CA LYS A 65 -0.22 3.32 4.76
C LYS A 65 0.79 2.37 5.40
N TYR A 66 0.38 1.68 6.46
CA TYR A 66 1.18 0.67 7.14
C TYR A 66 1.54 -0.48 6.19
N LYS A 67 0.55 -1.05 5.49
CA LYS A 67 0.77 -2.14 4.51
C LYS A 67 1.69 -1.71 3.38
N CYS A 68 1.43 -0.55 2.79
CA CYS A 68 2.27 0.03 1.74
C CYS A 68 3.71 0.26 2.22
N GLY A 69 3.89 0.76 3.44
CA GLY A 69 5.21 0.99 3.99
C GLY A 69 5.97 -0.31 4.28
N LYS A 70 5.31 -1.31 4.88
CA LYS A 70 5.92 -2.63 5.14
C LYS A 70 6.29 -3.34 3.84
N PHE A 71 5.40 -3.31 2.84
CA PHE A 71 5.68 -3.80 1.48
C PHE A 71 6.93 -3.13 0.91
N ARG A 72 6.96 -1.80 0.91
CA ARG A 72 8.09 -1.02 0.40
C ARG A 72 9.39 -1.33 1.14
N LEU A 73 9.34 -1.55 2.45
CA LEU A 73 10.51 -1.89 3.26
C LEU A 73 11.11 -3.22 2.78
N VAL A 74 10.31 -4.28 2.67
CA VAL A 74 10.79 -5.59 2.20
C VAL A 74 11.36 -5.47 0.78
N THR A 75 10.61 -4.87 -0.15
CA THR A 75 11.08 -4.73 -1.54
C THR A 75 12.38 -3.93 -1.63
N MET A 76 12.56 -2.90 -0.79
CA MET A 76 13.80 -2.12 -0.75
C MET A 76 14.98 -2.92 -0.20
N LEU A 77 14.75 -3.80 0.79
CA LEU A 77 15.78 -4.69 1.31
C LEU A 77 16.17 -5.77 0.28
N GLU A 78 15.20 -6.31 -0.47
CA GLU A 78 15.45 -7.28 -1.54
C GLU A 78 16.33 -6.70 -2.68
N VAL A 79 16.09 -5.44 -3.03
CA VAL A 79 16.77 -4.74 -4.13
C VAL A 79 17.99 -3.93 -3.64
N SER A 80 18.39 -4.05 -2.38
CA SER A 80 19.53 -3.32 -1.84
C SER A 80 20.84 -3.68 -2.55
N ASP A 81 21.65 -2.67 -2.85
CA ASP A 81 22.99 -2.83 -3.44
C ASP A 81 24.02 -3.39 -2.46
N ASP A 82 23.77 -3.25 -1.15
CA ASP A 82 24.65 -3.75 -0.11
C ASP A 82 24.54 -5.29 -0.02
N PRO A 83 25.63 -6.04 -0.29
CA PRO A 83 25.61 -7.50 -0.27
C PRO A 83 25.29 -8.05 1.12
N VAL A 84 25.64 -7.35 2.19
CA VAL A 84 25.36 -7.80 3.57
C VAL A 84 23.87 -7.73 3.84
N VAL A 85 23.22 -6.61 3.50
CA VAL A 85 21.78 -6.42 3.67
C VAL A 85 21.00 -7.43 2.82
N LYS A 86 21.45 -7.62 1.57
CA LYS A 86 20.85 -8.58 0.64
C LYS A 86 20.99 -10.04 1.08
N THR A 87 22.05 -10.37 1.81
CA THR A 87 22.26 -11.73 2.34
C THR A 87 21.43 -11.98 3.60
N VAL A 88 21.34 -10.98 4.49
CA VAL A 88 20.65 -11.13 5.77
C VAL A 88 19.12 -11.13 5.62
N GLN A 89 18.56 -10.33 4.70
CA GLN A 89 17.11 -10.20 4.42
C GLN A 89 16.22 -10.37 5.68
N PRO A 90 16.23 -9.37 6.59
CA PRO A 90 15.53 -9.51 7.85
C PRO A 90 14.04 -9.76 7.65
N SER A 91 13.53 -10.83 8.25
CA SER A 91 12.12 -11.21 8.16
C SER A 91 11.25 -10.20 8.92
N ILE A 92 10.38 -9.48 8.21
CA ILE A 92 9.48 -8.53 8.86
C ILE A 92 8.27 -9.26 9.44
N LYS A 93 8.09 -9.19 10.76
CA LYS A 93 6.91 -9.75 11.43
C LYS A 93 5.74 -8.77 11.37
N THR A 94 4.64 -9.17 10.74
CA THR A 94 3.37 -8.42 10.66
C THR A 94 2.19 -9.14 11.33
N GLY A 95 2.48 -10.20 12.09
CA GLY A 95 1.50 -11.04 12.78
C GLY A 95 0.87 -12.12 11.90
N ARG A 96 -0.16 -12.81 12.42
CA ARG A 96 -0.82 -13.94 11.74
C ARG A 96 -1.82 -13.53 10.65
N LYS A 97 -2.49 -12.38 10.83
CA LYS A 97 -3.62 -11.95 9.96
C LYS A 97 -3.17 -11.60 8.54
N TRP A 98 -1.97 -11.03 8.40
CA TRP A 98 -1.45 -10.56 7.13
C TRP A 98 0.05 -10.76 7.09
N LYS A 99 0.55 -11.42 6.04
CA LYS A 99 1.96 -11.66 5.81
C LYS A 99 2.42 -10.85 4.59
N VAL A 100 3.54 -10.14 4.75
CA VAL A 100 4.06 -9.25 3.71
C VAL A 100 4.59 -10.04 2.51
N ALA A 101 5.29 -11.16 2.74
CA ALA A 101 5.87 -11.98 1.69
C ALA A 101 4.78 -12.49 0.72
N GLU A 102 3.71 -13.10 1.24
CA GLU A 102 2.57 -13.58 0.43
C GLU A 102 1.94 -12.44 -0.38
N ALA A 103 1.80 -11.24 0.20
CA ALA A 103 1.26 -10.08 -0.49
C ALA A 103 2.21 -9.53 -1.57
N ILE A 104 3.52 -9.67 -1.40
CA ILE A 104 4.53 -9.32 -2.42
C ILE A 104 4.46 -10.30 -3.58
N ASP A 105 4.38 -11.59 -3.29
CA ASP A 105 4.28 -12.62 -4.33
C ASP A 105 2.99 -12.45 -5.14
N GLU A 106 1.85 -12.25 -4.47
CA GLU A 106 0.58 -11.95 -5.14
C GLU A 106 0.68 -10.69 -6.02
N ALA A 107 1.35 -9.64 -5.54
CA ALA A 107 1.55 -8.42 -6.31
C ALA A 107 2.47 -8.64 -7.52
N LYS A 108 3.56 -9.41 -7.37
CA LYS A 108 4.46 -9.80 -8.45
C LYS A 108 3.72 -10.63 -9.51
N GLU A 109 2.89 -11.59 -9.09
CA GLU A 109 2.05 -12.37 -10.00
C GLU A 109 1.01 -11.50 -10.71
N CYS A 110 0.35 -10.57 -10.02
CA CYS A 110 -0.56 -9.62 -10.65
C CYS A 110 0.14 -8.75 -11.70
N LEU A 111 1.40 -8.38 -11.48
CA LEU A 111 2.20 -7.65 -12.46
C LEU A 111 2.53 -8.50 -13.68
N ARG A 112 2.90 -9.77 -13.49
CA ARG A 112 3.11 -10.73 -14.58
C ARG A 112 1.84 -10.98 -15.38
N LEU A 113 0.72 -11.20 -14.71
CA LEU A 113 -0.59 -11.37 -15.35
C LEU A 113 -0.95 -10.14 -16.18
N LYS A 114 -0.74 -8.93 -15.63
CA LYS A 114 -0.97 -7.68 -16.36
C LYS A 114 -0.07 -7.56 -17.59
N GLU A 115 1.14 -8.11 -17.52
CA GLU A 115 2.06 -8.19 -18.65
C GLU A 115 1.51 -9.11 -19.75
N VAL A 116 1.02 -10.29 -19.38
CA VAL A 116 0.42 -11.27 -20.32
C VAL A 116 -0.86 -10.72 -20.98
N ILE A 117 -1.72 -10.06 -20.20
CA ILE A 117 -2.95 -9.43 -20.72
C ILE A 117 -2.61 -8.28 -21.68
N GLY A 118 -1.47 -7.61 -21.48
CA GLY A 118 -1.06 -6.46 -22.26
C GLY A 118 -1.98 -5.26 -22.03
N GLN A 119 -2.16 -4.45 -23.06
CA GLN A 119 -2.92 -3.21 -22.95
C GLN A 119 -4.43 -3.46 -23.10
N SER A 120 -5.16 -3.39 -22.00
CA SER A 120 -6.63 -3.38 -22.01
C SER A 120 -7.20 -1.99 -22.28
N GLN A 121 -8.36 -1.91 -22.94
CA GLN A 121 -9.13 -0.67 -23.03
C GLN A 121 -9.68 -0.27 -21.65
N THR A 122 -9.18 0.84 -21.09
CA THR A 122 -9.62 1.32 -19.76
C THR A 122 -10.76 2.35 -19.83
N ASP A 123 -10.84 3.09 -20.93
CA ASP A 123 -11.79 4.19 -21.14
C ASP A 123 -12.44 4.12 -22.53
N ARG A 124 -13.39 5.02 -22.78
CA ARG A 124 -13.98 5.24 -24.11
C ARG A 124 -13.01 5.83 -25.14
N LYS A 125 -11.72 5.99 -24.80
CA LYS A 125 -10.66 6.54 -25.64
C LYS A 125 -10.08 5.53 -26.65
N GLY A 126 -10.46 4.25 -26.55
CA GLY A 126 -9.94 3.18 -27.41
C GLY A 126 -8.60 2.59 -26.97
N LEU A 127 -8.24 1.45 -27.58
CA LEU A 127 -6.97 0.75 -27.39
C LEU A 127 -5.80 1.63 -27.88
N GLY A 128 -4.66 1.61 -27.18
CA GLY A 128 -3.46 2.37 -27.55
C GLY A 128 -3.43 3.83 -27.04
N SER A 129 -4.50 4.33 -26.42
CA SER A 129 -4.56 5.71 -25.91
C SER A 129 -3.71 5.96 -24.66
N SER A 130 -3.27 4.91 -23.97
CA SER A 130 -2.43 4.97 -22.77
C SER A 130 -1.07 4.31 -23.03
N SER A 131 -0.01 4.79 -22.37
CA SER A 131 1.29 4.12 -22.42
C SER A 131 1.33 2.99 -21.39
N LEU A 132 1.59 1.76 -21.84
CA LEU A 132 1.77 0.62 -20.96
C LEU A 132 3.21 0.58 -20.46
N LYS A 133 3.39 0.47 -19.14
CA LYS A 133 4.68 0.19 -18.51
C LYS A 133 4.79 -1.31 -18.28
N TRP A 134 5.78 -1.92 -18.91
CA TRP A 134 6.10 -3.35 -18.80
C TRP A 134 6.92 -3.58 -17.54
N TRP A 135 6.57 -4.61 -16.77
CA TRP A 135 7.29 -4.94 -15.53
C TRP A 135 8.72 -5.39 -15.83
N SER A 136 8.91 -6.28 -16.80
CA SER A 136 10.24 -6.71 -17.30
C SER A 136 11.19 -5.54 -17.60
N LYS A 137 10.70 -4.50 -18.29
CA LYS A 137 11.50 -3.30 -18.65
C LYS A 137 11.91 -2.43 -17.45
N THR A 138 11.36 -2.66 -16.26
CA THR A 138 11.74 -1.91 -15.05
C THR A 138 12.95 -2.50 -14.34
N GLU A 139 13.35 -3.74 -14.64
CA GLU A 139 14.50 -4.41 -14.03
C GLU A 139 15.84 -3.93 -14.61
N ASP A 140 15.84 -3.39 -15.84
CA ASP A 140 17.05 -3.02 -16.59
C ASP A 140 17.64 -1.66 -16.23
N LYS A 141 16.95 -0.84 -15.42
CA LYS A 141 17.47 0.46 -14.98
C LYS A 141 18.28 0.31 -13.69
N LYS A 142 19.45 -0.31 -13.80
CA LYS A 142 20.53 -0.07 -12.85
C LYS A 142 21.24 1.19 -13.33
N GLU A 143 20.94 2.31 -12.70
CA GLU A 143 21.64 3.58 -12.94
C GLU A 143 23.14 3.34 -12.72
N THR A 144 23.91 3.72 -13.74
CA THR A 144 25.37 3.62 -13.83
C THR A 144 26.03 4.78 -13.11
#